data_AF-A0A5C9CJ89-F1
#
_entry.id   AF-A0A5C9CJ89-F1
#
_cell.length_a   1.000
_cell.length_b   1.000
_cell.length_c   1.000
_cell.angle_alpha   90.00
_cell.angle_beta   90.00
_cell.angle_gamma   90.00
#
_symmetry.space_group_name_H-M   'P 1'
#
loop_
_entity.id
_entity.type
_entity.pdbx_description
1 polymer ?
#
loop_
_entity_poly.entity_id
_entity_poly.type
_entity_poly.pdbx_seq_one_letter_code
_entity_poly.pdbx_strand_id
1 'polypeptide(L)'
;MTFPSAFENLNVVAQRPLMSPSNLHDVVPASLRASETVSSARLTVANILKGQDPRLMVVVGPCSIHDIAAAHEYAQRLKALALELADQLFIVMRVYFEKPRTTVGWKGLINDPQMNDSFCIEDGLQMARQLLVDMNDMGLPCGTEALDPITPQYLGDSKTAPMAAWTWP
;
A
#
# COMPACT_ATOMS: atom_id res chain seq x y z
N MET A 1 -38.02 0.25 0.91
CA MET A 1 -38.52 0.25 2.30
C MET A 1 -37.65 1.22 3.08
N THR A 2 -38.17 2.38 3.43
CA THR A 2 -37.50 3.37 4.27
C THR A 2 -37.84 3.06 5.73
N PHE A 3 -36.84 2.67 6.52
CA PHE A 3 -37.00 2.56 7.96
C PHE A 3 -37.19 3.96 8.57
N PRO A 4 -37.88 4.11 9.70
CA PRO A 4 -38.02 5.40 10.36
C PRO A 4 -36.64 5.92 10.81
N SER A 5 -36.27 7.10 10.33
CA SER A 5 -34.96 7.77 10.51
C SER A 5 -34.53 8.02 11.96
N ALA A 6 -35.44 7.84 12.93
CA ALA A 6 -35.17 8.06 14.35
C ALA A 6 -34.12 7.11 14.95
N PHE A 7 -33.77 6.02 14.27
CA PHE A 7 -32.74 5.07 14.70
C PHE A 7 -31.51 5.02 13.78
N GLU A 8 -31.48 5.83 12.71
CA GLU A 8 -30.37 5.85 11.77
C GLU A 8 -29.25 6.77 12.27
N ASN A 9 -28.00 6.32 12.13
CA ASN A 9 -26.81 7.14 12.36
C ASN A 9 -26.68 7.77 13.76
N LEU A 10 -27.31 7.20 14.79
CA LEU A 10 -27.33 7.72 16.18
C LEU A 10 -25.94 8.05 16.76
N ASN A 11 -24.90 7.30 16.37
CA ASN A 11 -23.52 7.47 16.83
C ASN A 11 -22.57 7.85 15.68
N VAL A 12 -23.07 8.46 14.62
CA VAL A 12 -22.27 8.91 13.47
C VAL A 12 -22.09 10.42 13.56
N VAL A 13 -20.86 10.86 13.84
CA VAL A 13 -20.53 12.29 13.93
C VAL A 13 -20.62 12.97 12.56
N ALA A 14 -20.13 12.29 11.52
CA ALA A 14 -20.19 12.77 10.14
C ALA A 14 -20.03 11.60 9.16
N GLN A 15 -20.56 11.79 7.95
CA GLN A 15 -20.31 10.92 6.81
C GLN A 15 -19.96 11.81 5.62
N ARG A 16 -18.90 11.47 4.90
CA ARG A 16 -18.49 12.16 3.68
C ARG A 16 -18.25 11.12 2.59
N PRO A 17 -18.75 11.34 1.36
CA PRO A 17 -18.37 10.51 0.24
C PRO A 17 -16.88 10.73 -0.04
N LEU A 18 -16.18 9.66 -0.41
CA LEU A 18 -14.82 9.71 -0.94
C LEU A 18 -14.87 9.71 -2.46
N MET A 19 -13.84 10.27 -3.10
CA MET A 19 -13.60 10.08 -4.53
C MET A 19 -13.66 8.60 -4.91
N SER A 20 -14.14 8.28 -6.11
CA SER A 20 -14.18 6.89 -6.57
C SER A 20 -12.77 6.34 -6.83
N PRO A 21 -12.58 5.01 -6.78
CA PRO A 21 -11.32 4.38 -7.18
C PRO A 21 -10.88 4.77 -8.59
N SER A 22 -11.81 4.82 -9.55
CA SER A 22 -11.52 5.23 -10.93
C SER A 22 -10.96 6.65 -11.01
N ASN A 23 -11.57 7.59 -10.27
CA ASN A 23 -11.09 8.98 -10.26
C ASN A 23 -9.69 9.06 -9.65
N LEU A 24 -9.40 8.25 -8.62
CA LEU A 24 -8.05 8.22 -8.05
C LEU A 24 -7.04 7.65 -9.07
N HIS A 25 -7.43 6.64 -9.84
CA HIS A 25 -6.60 6.08 -10.91
C HIS A 25 -6.35 7.10 -12.02
N ASP A 26 -7.31 7.97 -12.32
CA ASP A 26 -7.14 9.06 -13.29
C ASP A 26 -6.24 10.18 -12.76
N VAL A 27 -6.35 10.52 -11.47
CA VAL A 27 -5.51 11.55 -10.82
C VAL A 27 -4.07 11.06 -10.68
N VAL A 28 -3.87 9.79 -10.33
CA VAL A 28 -2.56 9.15 -10.21
C VAL A 28 -2.51 7.90 -11.09
N PRO A 29 -2.25 8.05 -12.40
CA PRO A 29 -2.20 6.92 -13.31
C PRO A 29 -0.96 6.06 -13.04
N ALA A 30 -1.14 4.74 -13.07
CA ALA A 30 0.00 3.83 -13.08
C ALA A 30 0.72 3.97 -14.42
N SER A 31 2.03 4.19 -14.38
CA SER A 31 2.83 4.18 -15.61
C SER A 31 2.91 2.75 -16.20
N LEU A 32 3.32 2.66 -17.47
CA LEU A 32 3.61 1.37 -18.10
C LEU A 32 4.67 0.59 -17.32
N ARG A 33 5.72 1.28 -16.85
CA ARG A 33 6.83 0.67 -16.11
C ARG A 33 6.39 0.19 -14.72
N ALA A 34 5.55 0.96 -14.03
CA ALA A 34 4.96 0.51 -12.78
C ALA A 34 4.12 -0.75 -12.99
N SER A 35 3.28 -0.76 -14.03
CA SER A 35 2.42 -1.90 -14.39
C SER A 35 3.24 -3.15 -14.72
N GLU A 36 4.33 -3.00 -15.50
CA GLU A 36 5.27 -4.08 -15.81
C GLU A 36 5.94 -4.62 -14.55
N THR A 37 6.43 -3.74 -13.68
CA THR A 37 7.08 -4.12 -12.42
C THR A 37 6.13 -4.94 -11.56
N VAL A 38 4.88 -4.50 -11.39
CA VAL A 38 3.88 -5.25 -10.62
C VAL A 38 3.59 -6.61 -11.26
N SER A 39 3.37 -6.65 -12.57
CA SER A 39 3.03 -7.89 -13.30
C SER A 39 4.16 -8.92 -13.23
N SER A 40 5.39 -8.51 -13.56
CA SER A 40 6.57 -9.37 -13.48
C SER A 40 6.82 -9.83 -12.05
N ALA A 41 6.68 -8.95 -11.07
CA ALA A 41 6.88 -9.28 -9.67
C ALA A 41 5.83 -10.30 -9.18
N ARG A 42 4.56 -10.17 -9.56
CA ARG A 42 3.51 -11.17 -9.25
C ARG A 42 3.84 -12.55 -9.84
N LEU A 43 4.33 -12.58 -11.07
CA LEU A 43 4.77 -13.83 -11.71
C LEU A 43 5.96 -14.45 -10.97
N THR A 44 6.96 -13.65 -10.60
CA THR A 44 8.10 -14.10 -9.79
C THR A 44 7.66 -14.67 -8.45
N VAL A 45 6.80 -13.97 -7.71
CA VAL A 45 6.24 -14.46 -6.44
C VAL A 45 5.53 -15.79 -6.65
N ALA A 46 4.70 -15.92 -7.69
CA ALA A 46 4.02 -17.17 -8.00
C ALA A 46 5.00 -18.31 -8.31
N ASN A 47 6.10 -18.04 -9.00
CA ASN A 47 7.13 -19.04 -9.31
C ASN A 47 7.92 -19.45 -8.06
N ILE A 48 8.26 -18.52 -7.17
CA ILE A 48 8.90 -18.81 -5.88
C ILE A 48 7.99 -19.72 -5.03
N LEU A 49 6.71 -19.37 -4.91
CA LEU A 49 5.73 -20.17 -4.15
C LEU A 49 5.52 -21.57 -4.74
N LYS A 50 5.74 -21.76 -6.04
CA LYS A 50 5.69 -23.06 -6.72
C LYS A 50 7.02 -23.82 -6.67
N GLY A 51 8.09 -23.24 -6.12
CA GLY A 51 9.44 -23.81 -6.15
C GLY A 51 10.10 -23.81 -7.54
N GLN A 52 9.59 -23.03 -8.48
CA GLN A 52 10.12 -22.89 -9.84
C GLN A 52 11.20 -21.82 -9.95
N ASP A 53 11.24 -20.91 -8.98
CA ASP A 53 12.31 -19.92 -8.79
C ASP A 53 12.93 -20.20 -7.42
N PRO A 54 14.24 -20.54 -7.33
CA PRO A 54 14.88 -20.97 -6.09
C PRO A 54 15.20 -19.81 -5.14
N ARG A 55 14.99 -18.55 -5.56
CA ARG A 55 15.34 -17.38 -4.76
C ARG A 55 14.46 -17.27 -3.52
N LEU A 56 15.03 -16.72 -2.45
CA LEU A 56 14.27 -16.39 -1.24
C LEU A 56 13.54 -15.05 -1.42
N MET A 57 12.22 -15.06 -1.27
CA MET A 57 11.45 -13.83 -1.20
C MET A 57 11.64 -13.15 0.16
N VAL A 58 12.02 -11.87 0.15
CA VAL A 58 12.24 -11.07 1.36
C VAL A 58 11.34 -9.84 1.33
N VAL A 59 10.46 -9.72 2.31
CA VAL A 59 9.65 -8.51 2.48
C VAL A 59 10.22 -7.66 3.61
N VAL A 60 10.74 -6.48 3.27
CA VAL A 60 11.48 -5.64 4.21
C VAL A 60 11.20 -4.16 3.97
N GLY A 61 11.14 -3.38 5.05
CA GLY A 61 10.88 -1.95 5.00
C GLY A 61 10.42 -1.40 6.34
N PRO A 62 10.10 -0.10 6.40
CA PRO A 62 9.57 0.55 7.60
C PRO A 62 8.32 -0.14 8.14
N CYS A 63 8.09 -0.02 9.44
CA CYS A 63 6.91 -0.62 10.07
C CYS A 63 5.60 -0.01 9.55
N SER A 64 5.58 1.31 9.36
CA SER A 64 4.54 2.09 8.71
C SER A 64 5.16 3.36 8.10
N ILE A 65 4.68 3.77 6.93
CA ILE A 65 5.10 4.99 6.24
C ILE A 65 4.35 6.18 6.83
N HIS A 66 5.09 7.18 7.29
CA HIS A 66 4.57 8.46 7.79
C HIS A 66 5.28 9.67 7.15
N ASP A 67 6.41 9.45 6.50
CA ASP A 67 7.19 10.45 5.77
C ASP A 67 7.48 9.90 4.37
N ILE A 68 6.97 10.60 3.34
CA ILE A 68 7.12 10.24 1.93
C ILE A 68 8.58 10.39 1.49
N ALA A 69 9.26 11.47 1.87
CA ALA A 69 10.64 11.72 1.45
C ALA A 69 11.58 10.66 2.02
N ALA A 70 11.42 10.31 3.29
CA ALA A 70 12.18 9.22 3.92
C ALA A 70 11.88 7.86 3.27
N ALA A 71 10.64 7.62 2.82
CA ALA A 71 10.28 6.41 2.09
C ALA A 71 11.00 6.31 0.75
N HIS A 72 11.11 7.40 -0.02
CA HIS A 72 11.87 7.43 -1.27
C HIS A 72 13.36 7.21 -1.04
N GLU A 73 13.96 7.84 -0.03
CA GLU A 73 15.38 7.64 0.30
C GLU A 73 15.66 6.17 0.65
N TYR A 74 14.81 5.57 1.47
CA TYR A 74 14.89 4.16 1.82
C TYR A 74 14.79 3.27 0.58
N ALA A 75 13.83 3.55 -0.29
CA ALA A 75 13.60 2.78 -1.51
C ALA A 75 14.77 2.82 -2.48
N GLN A 76 15.41 3.98 -2.65
CA GLN A 76 16.61 4.10 -3.49
C GLN A 76 17.73 3.20 -3.00
N ARG A 77 17.97 3.17 -1.68
CA ARG A 77 18.98 2.28 -1.05
C ARG A 77 18.59 0.81 -1.19
N LEU A 78 17.32 0.48 -0.92
CA LEU A 78 16.83 -0.89 -1.04
C LEU A 78 16.87 -1.39 -2.48
N LYS A 79 16.62 -0.53 -3.47
CA LYS A 79 16.70 -0.88 -4.89
C LYS A 79 18.13 -1.24 -5.30
N ALA A 80 19.13 -0.49 -4.84
CA ALA A 80 20.52 -0.82 -5.09
C ALA A 80 20.88 -2.21 -4.53
N LEU A 81 20.48 -2.48 -3.29
CA LEU A 81 20.70 -3.78 -2.65
C LEU A 81 19.93 -4.92 -3.35
N ALA A 82 18.71 -4.66 -3.80
CA ALA A 82 17.90 -5.63 -4.53
C ALA A 82 18.52 -6.01 -5.87
N LEU A 83 19.26 -5.10 -6.51
CA LEU A 83 20.02 -5.39 -7.73
C LEU A 83 21.28 -6.21 -7.43
N GLU A 84 21.99 -5.87 -6.36
CA GLU A 84 23.21 -6.58 -5.93
C GLU A 84 22.93 -8.05 -5.58
N LEU A 85 21.79 -8.33 -4.94
CA LEU A 85 21.41 -9.66 -4.43
C LEU A 85 20.40 -10.39 -5.32
N ALA A 86 20.19 -9.93 -6.57
CA ALA A 86 19.09 -10.38 -7.43
C ALA A 86 19.16 -11.87 -7.84
N ASP A 87 20.35 -12.47 -7.75
CA ASP A 87 20.64 -13.88 -8.03
C ASP A 87 20.12 -14.82 -6.92
N GLN A 88 20.06 -14.33 -5.69
CA GLN A 88 19.70 -15.12 -4.50
C GLN A 88 18.39 -14.69 -3.87
N LEU A 89 18.07 -13.40 -3.91
CA LEU A 89 16.92 -12.82 -3.24
C LEU A 89 15.94 -12.17 -4.22
N PHE A 90 14.66 -12.27 -3.89
CA PHE A 90 13.62 -11.45 -4.48
C PHE A 90 13.07 -10.49 -3.42
N ILE A 91 13.58 -9.25 -3.43
CA ILE A 91 13.26 -8.24 -2.43
C ILE A 91 11.97 -7.49 -2.83
N VAL A 92 11.03 -7.42 -1.89
CA VAL A 92 9.80 -6.64 -1.98
C VAL A 92 9.81 -5.62 -0.84
N MET A 93 9.63 -4.33 -1.18
CA MET A 93 9.56 -3.28 -0.19
C MET A 93 8.26 -3.37 0.60
N ARG A 94 8.35 -3.38 1.93
CA ARG A 94 7.20 -3.24 2.83
C ARG A 94 6.72 -1.79 2.83
N VAL A 95 5.48 -1.55 2.39
CA VAL A 95 4.85 -0.23 2.33
C VAL A 95 3.50 -0.27 3.06
N TYR A 96 3.53 -0.12 4.38
CA TYR A 96 2.31 -0.15 5.20
C TYR A 96 1.89 1.27 5.54
N PHE A 97 0.64 1.64 5.29
CA PHE A 97 0.17 2.99 5.57
C PHE A 97 -0.39 3.15 6.97
N GLU A 98 -0.78 2.05 7.61
CA GLU A 98 -1.45 2.06 8.90
C GLU A 98 -0.96 0.90 9.75
N LYS A 99 -1.24 0.98 11.05
CA LYS A 99 -1.04 -0.13 11.99
C LYS A 99 -2.33 -0.29 12.79
N PRO A 100 -2.97 -1.46 12.81
CA PRO A 100 -4.13 -1.68 13.66
C PRO A 100 -3.72 -1.54 15.13
N ARG A 101 -4.45 -0.72 15.89
CA ARG A 101 -4.19 -0.49 17.33
C ARG A 101 -5.48 -0.57 18.14
N THR A 102 -5.34 -1.07 19.37
CA THR A 102 -6.40 -1.12 20.39
C THR A 102 -6.43 0.13 21.28
N THR A 103 -5.39 0.96 21.22
CA THR A 103 -5.25 2.22 21.98
C THR A 103 -5.35 3.44 21.06
N VAL A 104 -5.65 4.61 21.66
CA VAL A 104 -5.66 5.89 20.93
C VAL A 104 -4.25 6.24 20.46
N GLY A 105 -4.12 6.67 19.21
CA GLY A 105 -2.87 7.02 18.56
C GLY A 105 -3.09 7.30 17.08
N TRP A 106 -2.03 7.72 16.38
CA TRP A 106 -2.07 8.06 14.96
C TRP A 106 -2.65 6.93 14.11
N LYS A 107 -3.52 7.31 13.17
CA LYS A 107 -4.36 6.41 12.38
C LYS A 107 -3.75 5.97 11.05
N GLY A 108 -2.54 6.43 10.76
CA GLY A 108 -1.80 6.10 9.55
C GLY A 108 -1.94 7.14 8.44
N LEU A 109 -1.11 6.99 7.40
CA LEU A 109 -0.94 7.99 6.35
C LEU A 109 -2.19 8.20 5.51
N ILE A 110 -2.96 7.14 5.25
CA ILE A 110 -4.22 7.25 4.51
C ILE A 110 -5.24 8.00 5.34
N ASN A 111 -5.42 7.61 6.61
CA ASN A 111 -6.46 8.20 7.46
C ASN A 111 -6.14 9.61 7.94
N ASP A 112 -4.89 9.92 8.28
CA ASP A 112 -4.48 11.22 8.83
C ASP A 112 -3.08 11.61 8.33
N PRO A 113 -2.94 12.02 7.05
CA PRO A 113 -1.65 12.28 6.42
C PRO A 113 -0.87 13.42 7.07
N GLN A 114 -1.57 14.37 7.69
CA GLN A 114 -0.97 15.55 8.33
C GLN A 114 -0.60 15.32 9.81
N MET A 115 -0.90 14.12 10.36
CA MET A 115 -0.64 13.78 11.76
C MET A 115 -1.22 14.79 12.77
N ASN A 116 -2.39 15.35 12.44
CA ASN A 116 -3.03 16.42 13.21
C ASN A 116 -4.54 16.18 13.45
N ASP A 117 -5.00 14.93 13.27
CA ASP A 117 -6.40 14.54 13.41
C ASP A 117 -7.37 15.29 12.45
N SER A 118 -6.88 15.76 11.30
CA SER A 118 -7.71 16.43 10.28
C SER A 118 -8.54 15.45 9.43
N PHE A 119 -8.11 14.18 9.37
CA PHE A 119 -8.75 13.12 8.59
C PHE A 119 -8.92 13.43 7.10
N CYS A 120 -7.91 14.03 6.48
CA CYS A 120 -7.86 14.27 5.04
C CYS A 120 -7.60 12.98 4.23
N ILE A 121 -8.59 12.07 4.21
CA ILE A 121 -8.45 10.73 3.62
C ILE A 121 -8.15 10.77 2.11
N GLU A 122 -8.74 11.70 1.36
CA GLU A 122 -8.49 11.81 -0.09
C GLU A 122 -7.04 12.17 -0.39
N ASP A 123 -6.46 13.11 0.38
CA ASP A 123 -5.05 13.46 0.27
C ASP A 123 -4.17 12.25 0.63
N GLY A 124 -4.53 11.53 1.70
CA GLY A 124 -3.84 10.32 2.13
C GLY A 124 -3.88 9.20 1.07
N LEU A 125 -5.01 9.01 0.39
CA LEU A 125 -5.16 8.05 -0.71
C LEU A 125 -4.30 8.43 -1.92
N GLN A 126 -4.28 9.71 -2.30
CA GLN A 126 -3.42 10.23 -3.37
C GLN A 126 -1.93 10.04 -3.05
N MET A 127 -1.51 10.42 -1.85
CA MET A 127 -0.13 10.25 -1.38
C MET A 127 0.28 8.77 -1.35
N ALA A 128 -0.58 7.90 -0.81
CA ALA A 128 -0.32 6.46 -0.74
C ALA A 128 -0.20 5.83 -2.13
N ARG A 129 -1.08 6.21 -3.06
CA ARG A 129 -1.05 5.71 -4.44
C ARG A 129 0.18 6.21 -5.18
N GLN A 130 0.48 7.50 -5.10
CA GLN A 130 1.65 8.08 -5.76
C GLN A 130 2.93 7.40 -5.29
N LEU A 131 3.08 7.19 -3.97
CA LEU A 131 4.23 6.48 -3.43
C LEU A 131 4.38 5.07 -4.04
N LEU A 132 3.29 4.28 -4.10
CA LEU A 132 3.33 2.95 -4.70
C LEU A 132 3.69 3.00 -6.19
N VAL A 133 3.13 3.95 -6.95
CA VAL A 133 3.48 4.13 -8.37
C VAL A 133 4.96 4.45 -8.51
N ASP A 134 5.49 5.39 -7.73
CA ASP A 134 6.89 5.81 -7.79
C ASP A 134 7.87 4.66 -7.46
N MET A 135 7.54 3.83 -6.45
CA MET A 135 8.33 2.65 -6.11
C MET A 135 8.37 1.64 -7.26
N ASN A 136 7.20 1.35 -7.85
CA ASN A 136 7.13 0.43 -8.98
C ASN A 136 7.79 1.04 -10.23
N ASP A 137 7.75 2.35 -10.42
CA ASP A 137 8.43 3.03 -11.52
C ASP A 137 9.95 2.93 -11.41
N MET A 138 10.52 2.94 -10.21
CA MET A 138 11.95 2.61 -10.07
C MET A 138 12.25 1.10 -10.20
N GLY A 139 11.23 0.27 -10.40
CA GLY A 139 11.37 -1.18 -10.53
C GLY A 139 11.55 -1.88 -9.18
N LEU A 140 11.05 -1.29 -8.09
CA LEU A 140 11.06 -1.90 -6.75
C LEU A 140 9.64 -2.35 -6.41
N PRO A 141 9.36 -3.67 -6.39
CA PRO A 141 8.02 -4.17 -6.07
C PRO A 141 7.62 -3.86 -4.62
N CYS A 142 6.34 -3.63 -4.38
CA CYS A 142 5.81 -3.27 -3.07
C CYS A 142 4.79 -4.28 -2.52
N GLY A 143 4.93 -4.58 -1.23
CA GLY A 143 3.99 -5.36 -0.43
C GLY A 143 3.30 -4.48 0.60
N THR A 144 1.98 -4.53 0.65
CA THR A 144 1.17 -3.76 1.60
C THR A 144 0.00 -4.59 2.13
N GLU A 145 -0.44 -4.25 3.33
CA GLU A 145 -1.55 -4.91 4.02
C GLU A 145 -2.89 -4.37 3.50
N ALA A 146 -3.94 -5.19 3.56
CA ALA A 146 -5.31 -4.79 3.31
C ALA A 146 -6.08 -4.93 4.62
N LEU A 147 -6.31 -3.79 5.30
CA LEU A 147 -6.98 -3.75 6.61
C LEU A 147 -8.50 -3.67 6.50
N ASP A 148 -9.02 -3.32 5.33
CA ASP A 148 -10.44 -3.19 5.03
C ASP A 148 -10.71 -3.64 3.57
N PRO A 149 -11.97 -3.93 3.20
CA PRO A 149 -12.32 -4.43 1.87
C PRO A 149 -12.40 -3.34 0.78
N ILE A 150 -12.30 -2.05 1.14
CA ILE A 150 -12.48 -0.90 0.25
C ILE A 150 -11.13 -0.40 -0.28
N THR A 151 -10.13 -0.19 0.58
CA THR A 151 -8.78 0.28 0.21
C THR A 151 -8.11 -0.51 -0.92
N PRO A 152 -8.29 -1.83 -1.06
CA PRO A 152 -7.79 -2.58 -2.22
C PRO A 152 -8.29 -2.07 -3.58
N GLN A 153 -9.47 -1.46 -3.66
CA GLN A 153 -9.98 -0.90 -4.93
C GLN A 153 -9.15 0.31 -5.38
N TYR A 154 -8.62 1.09 -4.44
CA TYR A 154 -7.84 2.30 -4.72
C TYR A 154 -6.38 2.00 -5.07
N LEU A 155 -5.79 0.99 -4.42
CA LEU A 155 -4.35 0.75 -4.44
C LEU A 155 -3.93 -0.59 -5.05
N GLY A 156 -4.87 -1.52 -5.26
CA GLY A 156 -4.58 -2.93 -5.52
C GLY A 156 -3.83 -3.21 -6.82
N ASP A 157 -4.00 -2.39 -7.84
CA ASP A 157 -3.28 -2.44 -9.12
C ASP A 157 -1.78 -2.16 -8.96
N SER A 158 -1.39 -1.36 -7.96
CA SER A 158 0.01 -1.01 -7.68
C SER A 158 0.69 -1.92 -6.63
N LYS A 159 0.03 -3.01 -6.22
CA LYS A 159 0.55 -3.97 -5.22
C LYS A 159 1.13 -5.22 -5.87
N THR A 160 2.33 -5.62 -5.47
CA THR A 160 2.95 -6.88 -5.92
C THR A 160 2.39 -8.10 -5.18
N ALA A 161 2.29 -8.03 -3.85
CA ALA A 161 1.84 -9.15 -3.04
C ALA A 161 0.87 -8.68 -1.94
N PRO A 162 -0.24 -9.39 -1.70
CA PRO A 162 -1.08 -9.13 -0.53
C PRO A 162 -0.33 -9.55 0.72
N MET A 163 -0.08 -8.59 1.63
CA MET A 163 0.69 -8.87 2.85
C MET A 163 -0.14 -9.44 4.01
N ALA A 164 -1.46 -9.57 3.84
CA ALA A 164 -2.39 -10.06 4.87
C ALA A 164 -2.09 -11.49 5.38
N ALA A 165 -1.15 -12.22 4.76
CA ALA A 165 -0.71 -13.55 5.17
C ALA A 165 0.74 -13.61 5.70
N TRP A 166 1.44 -12.47 5.83
CA TRP A 166 2.90 -12.45 6.08
C TRP A 166 3.31 -11.87 7.43
N THR A 167 2.35 -11.45 8.25
CA THR A 167 2.57 -11.20 9.68
C THR A 167 2.32 -12.51 10.44
N TRP A 168 3.35 -13.35 10.55
CA TRP A 168 3.38 -14.46 11.52
C TRP A 168 3.34 -13.90 12.96
N PRO A 169 2.86 -14.70 13.92
CA PRO A 169 3.76 -15.53 14.72
C PRO A 169 3.72 -16.98 14.34
#